data_AF-A0A1Y2V771-F1
#
_entry.id   AF-A0A1Y2V771-F1
#
_cell.length_a   1.000
_cell.length_b   1.000
_cell.length_c   1.000
_cell.angle_alpha   90.00
_cell.angle_beta   90.00
_cell.angle_gamma   90.00
#
_symmetry.space_group_name_H-M   'P 1'
#
loop_
_entity.id
_entity.type
_entity.pdbx_description
1 polymer ?
#
loop_
_entity_poly.entity_id
_entity_poly.type
_entity_poly.pdbx_seq_one_letter_code
_entity_poly.pdbx_strand_id
1 'polypeptide(L)'
;MAVLGIWPSKSFYEVWNRVSTQGITPLRQECAGCVARYQIWDLQFDDPRVKEEYLVPLDSDEVWLQIQHFLMRPNHQQLRAQSNSSNRLILHFPTTIKRNDLRFFTILRTVYAISRKLQSIQGPTIPEYESYKLPLNFNETLKSIWFQGVGLDTPTEFITKYTYSVEFSECGNYVLYHDITGMSIVPKRKNVATSLAIFRVPDSSVREPPTGVAQLLGHLERSTPDQYFCGWSFHPTLPVLVVQTCDIGNLLKLILWNFDCDNFETSLEDLDDLQSAAEQINFSDCGKHVIIKYTGVTRPQIKSLTKSKLIKAAKKGSRTRARRPSQQVAAISRRIGSIPVTQNLTRQNSGNIQAIRKENGDMAFQQFVLSRHGTSGINLVQSCNGVEETQPILSLPNTIANSNIKVDVRAPRSKEEKIMVILHQAAQPFYNFEADDGIDSPIIVKKDQRAIRPTQKRKGPETFEMPGVSSKNRRITQ
;
A
#
# COMPACT_ATOMS: atom_id res chain seq x y z
N MET A 1 -15.05 -7.07 -7.17
CA MET A 1 -14.25 -5.92 -6.66
C MET A 1 -14.84 -5.50 -5.32
N ALA A 2 -14.12 -4.75 -4.47
CA ALA A 2 -14.73 -4.09 -3.31
C ALA A 2 -14.32 -2.62 -3.19
N VAL A 3 -15.15 -1.85 -2.48
CA VAL A 3 -15.04 -0.42 -2.21
C VAL A 3 -15.29 -0.21 -0.72
N LEU A 4 -14.50 0.65 -0.09
CA LEU A 4 -14.63 1.02 1.32
C LEU A 4 -14.58 2.54 1.42
N GLY A 5 -15.65 3.14 1.98
CA GLY A 5 -15.76 4.57 2.21
C GLY A 5 -16.20 4.87 3.65
N ILE A 6 -15.88 6.07 4.13
CA ILE A 6 -16.23 6.55 5.48
C ILE A 6 -17.26 7.65 5.37
N TRP A 7 -18.41 7.43 6.00
CA TRP A 7 -19.59 8.26 5.90
C TRP A 7 -19.84 8.89 7.28
N PRO A 8 -19.52 10.17 7.47
CA PRO A 8 -19.79 10.84 8.74
C PRO A 8 -21.29 11.03 8.95
N SER A 9 -21.70 11.23 10.19
CA SER A 9 -23.08 11.64 10.48
C SER A 9 -23.36 13.03 9.91
N LYS A 10 -24.64 13.33 9.66
CA LYS A 10 -25.06 14.66 9.19
C LYS A 10 -24.64 15.74 10.20
N SER A 11 -24.78 15.47 11.49
CA SER A 11 -24.43 16.41 12.55
C SER A 11 -22.92 16.66 12.63
N PHE A 12 -22.10 15.62 12.42
CA PHE A 12 -20.65 15.76 12.24
C PHE A 12 -20.32 16.70 11.09
N TYR A 13 -20.98 16.54 9.93
CA TYR A 13 -20.75 17.38 8.77
C TYR A 13 -21.08 18.86 9.03
N GLU A 14 -22.20 19.13 9.70
CA GLU A 14 -22.63 20.49 10.05
C GLU A 14 -21.64 21.19 10.99
N VAL A 15 -21.03 20.45 11.92
CA VAL A 15 -20.04 20.98 12.86
C VAL A 15 -18.65 21.09 12.23
N TRP A 16 -18.25 20.12 11.41
CA TRP A 16 -16.96 20.09 10.69
C TRP A 16 -16.70 21.39 9.91
N ASN A 17 -17.73 21.89 9.23
CA ASN A 17 -17.62 23.11 8.41
C ASN A 17 -17.56 24.41 9.23
N ARG A 18 -17.85 24.36 10.54
CA ARG A 18 -17.89 25.53 11.43
C ARG A 18 -16.69 25.60 12.37
N VAL A 19 -16.00 24.48 12.55
CA VAL A 19 -14.94 24.32 13.55
C VAL A 19 -13.57 24.75 12.99
N SER A 20 -12.74 25.34 13.85
CA SER A 20 -11.33 25.61 13.56
C SER A 20 -10.42 24.55 14.17
N THR A 21 -9.17 24.43 13.70
CA THR A 21 -8.18 23.50 14.29
C THR A 21 -7.88 23.76 15.77
N GLN A 22 -8.22 24.94 16.28
CA GLN A 22 -8.00 25.33 17.68
C GLN A 22 -9.24 25.09 18.56
N GLY A 23 -10.39 24.74 17.98
CA GLY A 23 -11.67 24.58 18.69
C GLY A 23 -12.38 23.30 18.31
N ILE A 24 -11.66 22.16 18.33
CA ILE A 24 -12.15 20.86 17.82
C ILE A 24 -13.08 20.13 18.79
N THR A 25 -13.15 20.57 20.05
CA THR A 25 -13.96 19.95 21.11
C THR A 25 -15.44 19.71 20.73
N PRO A 26 -16.12 20.60 19.99
CA PRO A 26 -17.49 20.34 19.51
C PRO A 26 -17.61 19.08 18.65
N LEU A 27 -16.56 18.67 17.93
CA LEU A 27 -16.59 17.45 17.11
C LEU A 27 -16.67 16.17 17.96
N ARG A 28 -16.26 16.18 19.23
CA ARG A 28 -16.27 15.00 20.10
C ARG A 28 -17.67 14.41 20.23
N GLN A 29 -18.66 15.26 20.45
CA GLN A 29 -20.06 14.85 20.61
C GLN A 29 -20.66 14.35 19.28
N GLU A 30 -20.09 14.79 18.15
CA GLU A 30 -20.57 14.44 16.82
C GLU A 30 -19.87 13.24 16.20
N CYS A 31 -18.86 12.67 16.87
CA CYS A 31 -18.18 11.46 16.38
C CYS A 31 -19.13 10.24 16.33
N ALA A 32 -20.23 10.28 17.08
CA ALA A 32 -21.26 9.26 17.05
C ALA A 32 -22.00 9.22 15.69
N GLY A 33 -22.31 8.02 15.22
CA GLY A 33 -23.06 7.81 13.98
C GLY A 33 -22.22 7.85 12.71
N CYS A 34 -20.89 7.96 12.81
CA CYS A 34 -20.00 7.68 11.69
C CYS A 34 -20.08 6.19 11.30
N VAL A 35 -20.19 5.91 10.00
CA VAL A 35 -20.33 4.56 9.46
C VAL A 35 -19.31 4.34 8.35
N ALA A 36 -18.68 3.18 8.31
CA ALA A 36 -17.97 2.73 7.13
C ALA A 36 -18.89 1.92 6.22
N ARG A 37 -18.92 2.27 4.93
CA ARG A 37 -19.70 1.58 3.90
C ARG A 37 -18.75 0.70 3.09
N TYR A 38 -18.92 -0.61 3.21
CA TYR A 38 -18.16 -1.61 2.47
C TYR A 38 -19.03 -2.33 1.45
N GLN A 39 -18.69 -2.20 0.16
CA GLN A 39 -19.47 -2.76 -0.94
C GLN A 39 -18.65 -3.74 -1.77
N ILE A 40 -19.20 -4.91 -2.04
CA ILE A 40 -18.63 -5.89 -2.97
C ILE A 40 -19.39 -5.80 -4.29
N TRP A 41 -18.68 -5.50 -5.36
CA TRP A 41 -19.22 -5.31 -6.70
C TRP A 41 -18.94 -6.52 -7.60
N ASP A 42 -19.95 -6.96 -8.33
CA ASP A 42 -19.82 -7.91 -9.44
C ASP A 42 -19.49 -7.17 -10.74
N LEU A 43 -18.40 -7.59 -11.39
CA LEU A 43 -17.86 -6.97 -12.60
C LEU A 43 -18.03 -7.85 -13.85
N GLN A 44 -18.75 -8.97 -13.75
CA GLN A 44 -18.98 -9.85 -14.89
C GLN A 44 -19.82 -9.16 -15.97
N PHE A 45 -20.76 -8.31 -15.56
CA PHE A 45 -21.66 -7.58 -16.46
C PHE A 45 -21.02 -6.30 -16.99
N ASP A 46 -21.53 -5.77 -18.10
CA ASP A 46 -21.11 -4.48 -18.65
C ASP A 46 -21.52 -3.30 -17.77
N ASP A 47 -22.55 -3.49 -16.96
CA ASP A 47 -22.98 -2.60 -15.91
C ASP A 47 -22.62 -3.22 -14.54
N PRO A 48 -21.59 -2.71 -13.82
CA PRO A 48 -21.19 -3.22 -12.51
C PRO A 48 -22.33 -3.11 -11.50
N ARG A 49 -22.56 -4.18 -10.72
CA ARG A 49 -23.64 -4.20 -9.71
C ARG A 49 -23.10 -4.48 -8.31
N VAL A 50 -23.65 -3.80 -7.32
CA VAL A 50 -23.41 -4.14 -5.91
C VAL A 50 -24.01 -5.52 -5.65
N LYS A 51 -23.16 -6.46 -5.23
CA LYS A 51 -23.54 -7.81 -4.87
C LYS A 51 -23.84 -7.91 -3.37
N GLU A 52 -23.00 -7.30 -2.55
CA GLU A 52 -23.12 -7.31 -1.09
C GLU A 52 -22.74 -5.93 -0.55
N GLU A 53 -23.39 -5.50 0.52
CA GLU A 53 -23.16 -4.23 1.20
C GLU A 53 -23.16 -4.43 2.72
N TYR A 54 -22.16 -3.84 3.37
CA TYR A 54 -21.95 -3.92 4.80
C TYR A 54 -21.79 -2.49 5.33
N LEU A 55 -22.62 -2.14 6.31
CA LEU A 55 -22.54 -0.89 7.04
C LEU A 55 -21.92 -1.19 8.41
N VAL A 56 -20.71 -0.71 8.65
CA VAL A 56 -19.95 -0.95 9.87
C VAL A 56 -19.98 0.33 10.72
N PRO A 57 -20.71 0.34 11.85
CA PRO A 57 -20.69 1.47 12.77
C PRO A 57 -19.28 1.67 13.31
N LEU A 58 -18.82 2.92 13.35
CA LEU A 58 -17.50 3.26 13.88
C LEU A 58 -17.61 3.63 15.36
N ASP A 59 -16.62 3.19 16.14
CA ASP A 59 -16.47 3.56 17.54
C ASP A 59 -16.17 5.07 17.62
N SER A 60 -17.01 5.82 18.33
CA SER A 60 -16.90 7.27 18.45
C SER A 60 -15.61 7.71 19.14
N ASP A 61 -15.10 6.92 20.10
CA ASP A 61 -13.85 7.22 20.77
C ASP A 61 -12.66 6.99 19.83
N GLU A 62 -12.73 5.97 18.98
CA GLU A 62 -11.70 5.71 17.97
C GLU A 62 -11.67 6.80 16.88
N VAL A 63 -12.84 7.28 16.45
CA VAL A 63 -12.97 8.42 15.53
C VAL A 63 -12.42 9.69 16.17
N TRP A 64 -12.77 9.95 17.44
CA TRP A 64 -12.29 11.13 18.16
C TRP A 64 -10.77 11.11 18.33
N LEU A 65 -10.19 9.98 18.73
CA LEU A 65 -8.74 9.80 18.81
C LEU A 65 -8.07 10.09 17.46
N GLN A 66 -8.65 9.59 16.36
CA GLN A 66 -8.12 9.85 15.02
C GLN A 66 -8.14 11.35 14.67
N ILE A 67 -9.20 12.08 15.06
CA ILE A 67 -9.30 13.54 14.88
C ILE A 67 -8.24 14.27 15.72
N GLN A 68 -8.07 13.88 16.98
CA GLN A 68 -7.05 14.47 17.86
C GLN A 68 -5.63 14.29 17.29
N HIS A 69 -5.35 13.12 16.70
CA HIS A 69 -4.03 12.81 16.15
C HIS A 69 -3.74 13.42 14.78
N PHE A 70 -4.75 13.63 13.94
CA PHE A 70 -4.53 14.03 12.54
C PHE A 70 -5.45 15.15 12.03
N LEU A 71 -5.86 16.11 12.84
CA LEU A 71 -6.52 17.29 12.26
C LEU A 71 -5.50 18.26 11.64
N MET A 72 -5.66 18.52 10.34
CA MET A 72 -4.81 19.44 9.60
C MET A 72 -5.59 20.51 8.84
N ARG A 73 -4.98 21.69 8.69
CA ARG A 73 -5.19 22.56 7.52
C ARG A 73 -4.06 22.33 6.53
N PRO A 74 -4.35 22.21 5.22
CA PRO A 74 -3.30 22.17 4.21
C PRO A 74 -2.61 23.54 4.15
N ASN A 75 -1.28 23.56 4.27
CA ASN A 75 -0.53 24.79 4.01
C ASN A 75 -0.60 25.11 2.50
N HIS A 76 -0.72 26.40 2.17
CA HIS A 76 -0.80 26.96 0.80
C HIS A 76 0.26 26.44 -0.20
N GLN A 77 1.35 25.81 0.25
CA GLN A 77 2.39 25.24 -0.61
C GLN A 77 2.18 23.75 -0.97
N GLN A 78 1.40 22.99 -0.20
CA GLN A 78 1.24 21.53 -0.40
C GLN A 78 0.03 21.15 -1.29
N LEU A 79 -0.93 22.06 -1.52
CA LEU A 79 -2.11 21.83 -2.38
C LEU A 79 -2.24 22.86 -3.52
N ARG A 80 -1.16 23.17 -4.25
CA ARG A 80 -1.27 24.00 -5.48
C ARG A 80 -2.08 23.35 -6.61
N ALA A 81 -2.49 22.09 -6.49
CA ALA A 81 -3.19 21.36 -7.54
C ALA A 81 -4.71 21.21 -7.34
N GLN A 82 -5.27 21.51 -6.16
CA GLN A 82 -6.69 21.25 -5.90
C GLN A 82 -7.35 22.34 -5.00
N SER A 83 -7.95 23.33 -5.67
CA SER A 83 -8.96 24.29 -5.18
C SER A 83 -8.54 25.54 -4.38
N ASN A 84 -9.31 26.61 -4.60
CA ASN A 84 -9.17 27.98 -4.08
C ASN A 84 -9.58 28.17 -2.60
N SER A 85 -9.59 27.12 -1.77
CA SER A 85 -10.11 27.23 -0.39
C SER A 85 -8.99 27.08 0.65
N SER A 86 -8.41 28.21 1.06
CA SER A 86 -7.26 28.30 1.95
C SER A 86 -7.51 27.93 3.42
N ASN A 87 -8.67 27.38 3.80
CA ASN A 87 -9.05 27.21 5.21
C ASN A 87 -9.64 25.84 5.59
N ARG A 88 -9.56 24.82 4.71
CA ARG A 88 -10.26 23.54 4.88
C ARG A 88 -9.58 22.60 5.87
N LEU A 89 -10.37 21.91 6.70
CA LEU A 89 -9.91 20.82 7.54
C LEU A 89 -9.75 19.54 6.71
N ILE A 90 -8.73 18.76 7.03
CA ILE A 90 -8.43 17.46 6.43
C ILE A 90 -8.24 16.43 7.53
N LEU A 91 -8.81 15.24 7.35
CA LEU A 91 -8.64 14.07 8.22
C LEU A 91 -8.06 12.89 7.44
N HIS A 92 -7.17 12.12 8.06
CA HIS A 92 -6.66 10.86 7.51
C HIS A 92 -7.41 9.74 8.19
N PHE A 93 -7.99 8.84 7.39
CA PHE A 93 -8.73 7.69 7.89
C PHE A 93 -8.09 6.40 7.33
N PRO A 94 -7.19 5.75 8.10
CA PRO A 94 -6.52 4.54 7.67
C PRO A 94 -7.53 3.46 7.31
N THR A 95 -7.53 3.01 6.05
CA THR A 95 -8.39 1.94 5.57
C THR A 95 -7.65 1.11 4.53
N THR A 96 -7.90 -0.20 4.51
CA THR A 96 -7.32 -1.11 3.51
C THR A 96 -8.23 -2.29 3.23
N ILE A 97 -8.16 -2.86 2.02
CA ILE A 97 -8.94 -4.04 1.64
C ILE A 97 -7.95 -5.13 1.23
N LYS A 98 -8.13 -6.34 1.77
CA LYS A 98 -7.29 -7.49 1.41
C LYS A 98 -7.49 -7.84 -0.06
N ARG A 99 -6.37 -7.90 -0.78
CA ARG A 99 -6.37 -7.92 -2.25
C ARG A 99 -6.99 -9.17 -2.85
N ASN A 100 -6.60 -10.34 -2.34
CA ASN A 100 -6.95 -11.65 -2.88
C ASN A 100 -8.19 -12.25 -2.20
N ASP A 101 -8.73 -11.58 -1.19
CA ASP A 101 -9.86 -12.05 -0.41
C ASP A 101 -10.64 -10.86 0.12
N LEU A 102 -11.71 -10.50 -0.58
CA LEU A 102 -12.58 -9.37 -0.26
C LEU A 102 -13.40 -9.56 1.02
N ARG A 103 -13.18 -10.66 1.77
CA ARG A 103 -13.79 -10.85 3.08
C ARG A 103 -13.09 -10.06 4.18
N PHE A 104 -11.86 -9.61 3.93
CA PHE A 104 -11.07 -8.91 4.94
C PHE A 104 -10.79 -7.47 4.52
N PHE A 105 -10.95 -6.57 5.46
CA PHE A 105 -10.64 -5.15 5.31
C PHE A 105 -10.26 -4.57 6.67
N THR A 106 -9.65 -3.39 6.70
CA THR A 106 -9.38 -2.66 7.92
C THR A 106 -10.02 -1.28 7.87
N ILE A 107 -10.49 -0.84 9.03
CA ILE A 107 -10.90 0.53 9.30
C ILE A 107 -10.18 0.97 10.57
N LEU A 108 -9.48 2.09 10.50
CA LEU A 108 -8.57 2.55 11.55
C LEU A 108 -7.58 1.42 11.91
N ARG A 109 -7.53 1.03 13.19
CA ARG A 109 -6.67 -0.07 13.67
C ARG A 109 -7.46 -1.36 13.88
N THR A 110 -8.63 -1.52 13.28
CA THR A 110 -9.46 -2.71 13.45
C THR A 110 -9.56 -3.48 12.13
N VAL A 111 -9.25 -4.77 12.18
CA VAL A 111 -9.41 -5.72 11.08
C VAL A 111 -10.79 -6.34 11.14
N TYR A 112 -11.53 -6.30 10.05
CA TYR A 112 -12.84 -6.91 9.90
C TYR A 112 -12.74 -8.14 8.99
N ALA A 113 -13.43 -9.21 9.37
CA ALA A 113 -13.52 -10.47 8.63
C ALA A 113 -14.99 -10.86 8.46
N ILE A 114 -15.48 -10.82 7.22
CA ILE A 114 -16.86 -11.20 6.89
C ILE A 114 -17.04 -12.70 7.10
N SER A 115 -17.99 -13.08 7.98
CA SER A 115 -18.28 -14.48 8.29
C SER A 115 -19.11 -15.13 7.20
N ARG A 116 -18.75 -16.36 6.81
CA ARG A 116 -19.55 -17.23 5.92
C ARG A 116 -20.33 -18.27 6.73
N LYS A 117 -21.01 -17.88 7.81
CA LYS A 117 -21.96 -18.83 8.38
C LYS A 117 -23.06 -19.05 7.35
N LEU A 118 -23.27 -20.30 6.92
CA LEU A 118 -24.44 -20.69 6.13
C LEU A 118 -25.66 -20.32 6.96
N GLN A 119 -26.34 -19.23 6.59
CA GLN A 119 -27.55 -18.84 7.27
C GLN A 119 -28.68 -19.75 6.80
N SER A 120 -29.32 -20.41 7.77
CA SER A 120 -30.61 -21.04 7.60
C SER A 120 -31.63 -19.98 7.21
N ILE A 121 -32.45 -20.32 6.22
CA ILE A 121 -33.51 -19.53 5.62
C ILE A 121 -34.49 -19.07 6.71
N GLN A 122 -34.54 -17.75 7.00
CA GLN A 122 -35.71 -16.95 7.40
C GLN A 122 -35.28 -15.72 8.25
N GLY A 123 -35.21 -14.54 7.63
CA GLY A 123 -35.09 -13.24 8.33
C GLY A 123 -34.24 -12.20 7.57
N PRO A 124 -34.45 -10.88 7.80
CA PRO A 124 -33.58 -9.84 7.26
C PRO A 124 -32.18 -10.00 7.85
N THR A 125 -31.23 -10.27 6.98
CA THR A 125 -29.91 -10.73 7.34
C THR A 125 -29.03 -9.59 7.82
N ILE A 126 -28.74 -9.51 9.13
CA ILE A 126 -27.63 -8.68 9.62
C ILE A 126 -26.34 -9.38 9.18
N PRO A 127 -25.44 -8.71 8.44
CA PRO A 127 -24.19 -9.32 8.05
C PRO A 127 -23.32 -9.59 9.29
N GLU A 128 -22.98 -10.85 9.54
CA GLU A 128 -22.06 -11.20 10.62
C GLU A 128 -20.61 -10.96 10.15
N TYR A 129 -19.88 -10.13 10.89
CA TYR A 129 -18.43 -9.98 10.75
C TYR A 129 -17.75 -10.17 12.10
N GLU A 130 -16.55 -10.72 12.06
CA GLU A 130 -15.64 -10.75 13.21
C GLU A 130 -14.72 -9.55 13.12
N SER A 131 -14.32 -9.00 14.28
CA SER A 131 -13.44 -7.85 14.35
C SER A 131 -12.25 -8.13 15.27
N TYR A 132 -11.05 -7.72 14.83
CA TYR A 132 -9.80 -7.88 15.57
C TYR A 132 -9.06 -6.55 15.63
N LYS A 133 -8.93 -6.00 16.83
CA LYS A 133 -8.20 -4.76 17.08
C LYS A 133 -6.69 -5.00 17.04
N LEU A 134 -5.95 -4.15 16.34
CA LEU A 134 -4.49 -4.15 16.37
C LEU A 134 -4.02 -3.49 17.68
N PRO A 135 -3.30 -4.20 18.56
CA PRO A 135 -2.83 -3.63 19.81
C PRO A 135 -1.63 -2.71 19.56
N LEU A 136 -1.86 -1.39 19.53
CA LEU A 136 -0.84 -0.36 19.27
C LEU A 136 -0.10 0.09 20.54
N ASN A 137 0.17 -0.83 21.48
CA ASN A 137 0.88 -0.58 22.74
C ASN A 137 2.23 -1.30 22.79
N PHE A 138 2.80 -1.63 21.62
CA PHE A 138 4.03 -2.41 21.50
C PHE A 138 5.31 -1.59 21.70
N ASN A 139 5.22 -0.26 21.71
CA ASN A 139 6.29 0.62 22.18
C ASN A 139 5.72 1.80 22.99
N GLU A 140 6.57 2.46 23.76
CA GLU A 140 6.15 3.55 24.65
C GLU A 140 5.63 4.77 23.87
N THR A 141 6.18 5.06 22.70
CA THR A 141 5.72 6.14 21.82
C THR A 141 4.26 5.94 21.43
N LEU A 142 3.90 4.78 20.87
CA LEU A 142 2.54 4.46 20.47
C LEU A 142 1.61 4.28 21.66
N LYS A 143 2.10 3.74 22.77
CA LYS A 143 1.34 3.67 24.02
C LYS A 143 0.94 5.07 24.52
N SER A 144 1.85 6.04 24.45
CA SER A 144 1.55 7.44 24.81
C SER A 144 0.52 8.08 23.86
N ILE A 145 0.62 7.80 22.56
CA ILE A 145 -0.31 8.31 21.55
C ILE A 145 -1.70 7.70 21.74
N TRP A 146 -1.79 6.37 21.80
CA TRP A 146 -3.06 5.63 21.68
C TRP A 146 -3.76 5.33 22.99
N PHE A 147 -3.06 5.38 24.13
CA PHE A 147 -3.60 4.93 25.42
C PHE A 147 -3.53 5.98 26.53
N GLN A 148 -2.65 6.98 26.44
CA GLN A 148 -2.55 8.03 27.47
C GLN A 148 -3.39 9.28 27.14
N GLY A 149 -3.85 9.44 25.88
CA GLY A 149 -4.69 10.57 25.44
C GLY A 149 -6.21 10.32 25.47
N VAL A 150 -6.65 9.11 25.84
CA VAL A 150 -8.08 8.74 25.82
C VAL A 150 -8.84 9.50 26.91
N GLY A 151 -9.71 10.43 26.52
CA GLY A 151 -10.60 11.16 27.43
C GLY A 151 -10.23 12.62 27.74
N LEU A 152 -9.15 13.15 27.16
CA LEU A 152 -8.82 14.57 27.31
C LEU A 152 -9.75 15.46 26.47
N ASP A 153 -10.45 16.40 27.13
CA ASP A 153 -11.33 17.41 26.51
C ASP A 153 -10.57 18.53 25.81
N THR A 154 -9.32 18.75 26.22
CA THR A 154 -8.43 19.77 25.67
C THR A 154 -7.41 19.15 24.72
N PRO A 155 -7.26 19.68 23.49
CA PRO A 155 -6.12 19.34 22.66
C PRO A 155 -4.86 19.79 23.40
N THR A 156 -4.02 18.84 23.84
CA THR A 156 -2.70 19.17 24.37
C THR A 156 -1.96 20.01 23.32
N GLU A 157 -1.36 21.13 23.73
CA GLU A 157 -0.75 22.18 22.89
C GLU A 157 0.37 21.70 21.92
N PHE A 158 0.65 20.40 21.87
CA PHE A 158 1.65 19.79 21.00
C PHE A 158 0.97 18.81 20.06
N ILE A 159 0.34 19.33 19.00
CA ILE A 159 -0.19 18.52 17.89
C ILE A 159 1.01 17.92 17.12
N THR A 160 1.63 16.87 17.67
CA THR A 160 2.39 15.92 16.86
C THR A 160 1.38 15.21 15.97
N LYS A 161 1.22 15.75 14.75
CA LYS A 161 0.40 15.15 13.70
C LYS A 161 0.93 13.75 13.44
N TYR A 162 0.12 12.75 13.75
CA TYR A 162 0.51 11.35 13.70
C TYR A 162 -0.30 10.62 12.63
N THR A 163 0.42 9.96 11.72
CA THR A 163 -0.16 9.17 10.64
C THR A 163 0.44 7.79 10.59
N TYR A 164 -0.43 6.82 10.33
CA TYR A 164 -0.06 5.43 10.11
C TYR A 164 -0.91 4.84 8.99
N SER A 165 -0.45 3.74 8.42
CA SER A 165 -1.20 2.97 7.46
C SER A 165 -1.03 1.48 7.73
N VAL A 166 -1.93 0.72 7.15
CA VAL A 166 -2.06 -0.72 7.36
C VAL A 166 -2.14 -1.42 6.00
N GLU A 167 -1.38 -2.51 5.85
CA GLU A 167 -1.29 -3.28 4.62
C GLU A 167 -1.43 -4.78 4.90
N PHE A 168 -2.23 -5.50 4.10
CA PHE A 168 -2.30 -6.95 4.17
C PHE A 168 -1.15 -7.59 3.41
N SER A 169 -0.57 -8.66 3.95
CA SER A 169 0.37 -9.50 3.22
C SER A 169 -0.26 -10.17 1.99
N GLU A 170 0.55 -10.57 1.01
CA GLU A 170 0.07 -11.23 -0.21
C GLU A 170 -0.68 -12.54 0.07
N CYS A 171 -0.18 -13.31 1.05
CA CYS A 171 -0.83 -14.53 1.53
C CYS A 171 -2.06 -14.24 2.39
N GLY A 172 -2.16 -13.03 2.94
CA GLY A 172 -3.35 -12.55 3.60
C GLY A 172 -3.51 -12.89 5.07
N ASN A 173 -2.51 -13.55 5.65
CA ASN A 173 -2.52 -14.00 7.05
C ASN A 173 -1.89 -12.98 8.00
N TYR A 174 -1.26 -11.96 7.44
CA TYR A 174 -0.51 -10.96 8.18
C TYR A 174 -0.95 -9.56 7.79
N VAL A 175 -0.87 -8.66 8.75
CA VAL A 175 -1.15 -7.25 8.62
C VAL A 175 0.10 -6.48 9.04
N LEU A 176 0.65 -5.69 8.13
CA LEU A 176 1.72 -4.74 8.41
C LEU A 176 1.10 -3.42 8.83
N TYR A 177 1.55 -2.94 9.97
CA TYR A 177 1.40 -1.57 10.42
C TYR A 177 2.68 -0.80 10.11
N HIS A 178 2.53 0.44 9.67
CA HIS A 178 3.66 1.34 9.51
C HIS A 178 3.28 2.79 9.77
N ASP A 179 4.20 3.54 10.35
CA ASP A 179 4.08 4.98 10.43
C ASP A 179 4.25 5.60 9.03
N ILE A 180 3.54 6.70 8.76
CA ILE A 180 3.74 7.52 7.54
C ILE A 180 4.60 8.76 7.88
N THR A 181 5.11 8.85 9.11
CA THR A 181 5.87 9.99 9.61
C THR A 181 7.27 10.04 9.00
N GLY A 182 7.36 10.64 7.81
CA GLY A 182 8.61 10.92 7.10
C GLY A 182 8.55 12.12 6.14
N MET A 183 7.39 12.75 5.95
CA MET A 183 7.27 13.96 5.12
C MET A 183 6.55 15.10 5.84
N SER A 184 7.33 15.91 6.56
CA SER A 184 7.15 17.37 6.61
C SER A 184 6.05 18.00 7.50
N ILE A 185 5.74 17.48 8.69
CA ILE A 185 4.80 18.20 9.59
C ILE A 185 5.05 18.10 11.11
N VAL A 186 6.28 17.77 11.52
CA VAL A 186 6.68 17.97 12.92
C VAL A 186 7.55 19.22 12.96
N PRO A 187 7.11 20.32 13.60
CA PRO A 187 7.98 21.45 13.86
C PRO A 187 9.20 20.95 14.65
N LYS A 188 10.38 21.37 14.19
CA LYS A 188 11.70 21.19 14.78
C LYS A 188 11.65 20.80 16.27
N ARG A 189 12.29 19.67 16.61
CA ARG A 189 12.86 19.26 17.93
C ARG A 189 12.25 18.08 18.71
N LYS A 190 11.44 17.20 18.13
CA LYS A 190 11.19 15.89 18.77
C LYS A 190 11.39 14.74 17.80
N ASN A 191 12.25 13.79 18.23
CA ASN A 191 12.57 12.53 17.56
C ASN A 191 11.27 11.74 17.38
N VAL A 192 10.68 11.78 16.18
CA VAL A 192 9.57 10.87 15.89
C VAL A 192 10.20 9.58 15.39
N ALA A 193 10.22 8.59 16.27
CA ALA A 193 10.63 7.26 15.91
C ALA A 193 9.68 6.73 14.82
N THR A 194 10.22 6.03 13.81
CA THR A 194 9.40 5.32 12.83
C THR A 194 9.27 3.86 13.23
N SER A 195 8.06 3.34 13.16
CA SER A 195 7.71 2.00 13.61
C SER A 195 7.11 1.17 12.47
N LEU A 196 7.51 -0.10 12.39
CA LEU A 196 6.84 -1.14 11.62
C LEU A 196 6.40 -2.24 12.59
N ALA A 197 5.21 -2.80 12.42
CA ALA A 197 4.77 -3.95 13.21
C ALA A 197 4.00 -4.95 12.36
N ILE A 198 4.20 -6.23 12.62
CA ILE A 198 3.48 -7.31 11.95
C ILE A 198 2.51 -7.96 12.93
N PHE A 199 1.26 -8.06 12.51
CA PHE A 199 0.20 -8.73 13.23
C PHE A 199 -0.28 -9.95 12.47
N ARG A 200 -0.59 -11.03 13.18
CA ARG A 200 -1.35 -12.16 12.67
C ARG A 200 -2.82 -11.94 12.96
N VAL A 201 -3.64 -12.02 11.92
CA VAL A 201 -5.09 -12.02 12.06
C VAL A 201 -5.51 -13.46 12.34
N PRO A 202 -6.30 -13.73 13.40
CA PRO A 202 -6.81 -15.06 13.66
C PRO A 202 -7.57 -15.60 12.44
N ASP A 203 -7.33 -16.86 12.09
CA ASP A 203 -8.12 -17.52 11.07
C ASP A 203 -9.44 -17.96 11.71
N SER A 204 -10.56 -17.48 11.17
CA SER A 204 -11.93 -17.88 11.54
C SER A 204 -12.17 -19.40 11.62
N SER A 205 -11.29 -20.22 11.02
CA SER A 205 -11.34 -21.68 11.09
C SER A 205 -10.64 -22.31 12.30
N VAL A 206 -9.86 -21.54 13.06
CA VAL A 206 -9.12 -22.02 14.24
C VAL A 206 -9.94 -21.72 15.49
N ARG A 207 -10.26 -22.76 16.27
CA ARG A 207 -10.99 -22.70 17.56
C ARG A 207 -10.14 -22.09 18.68
N GLU A 208 -9.41 -21.01 18.41
CA GLU A 208 -8.86 -20.19 19.49
C GLU A 208 -9.97 -19.24 19.97
N PRO A 209 -10.06 -18.95 21.29
CA PRO A 209 -11.05 -18.00 21.77
C PRO A 209 -10.83 -16.65 21.06
N PRO A 210 -11.87 -16.04 20.46
CA PRO A 210 -11.71 -14.78 19.78
C PRO A 210 -11.46 -13.71 20.84
N THR A 211 -10.19 -13.39 21.08
CA THR A 211 -9.79 -12.32 22.00
C THR A 211 -10.19 -10.94 21.47
N GLY A 212 -10.80 -10.85 20.28
CA GLY A 212 -11.11 -9.60 19.59
C GLY A 212 -9.86 -8.77 19.26
N VAL A 213 -8.67 -9.37 19.35
CA VAL A 213 -7.38 -8.69 19.25
C VAL A 213 -6.45 -9.51 18.34
N ALA A 214 -5.78 -8.82 17.42
CA ALA A 214 -4.78 -9.44 16.56
C ALA A 214 -3.47 -9.74 17.33
N GLN A 215 -2.80 -10.84 16.99
CA GLN A 215 -1.55 -11.23 17.64
C GLN A 215 -0.38 -10.44 17.06
N LEU A 216 0.35 -9.68 17.87
CA LEU A 216 1.64 -9.09 17.47
C LEU A 216 2.68 -10.21 17.29
N LEU A 217 3.31 -10.27 16.12
CA LEU A 217 4.41 -11.21 15.83
C LEU A 217 5.79 -10.58 16.07
N GLY A 218 5.94 -9.30 15.76
CA GLY A 218 7.16 -8.55 15.96
C GLY A 218 7.03 -7.11 15.50
N HIS A 219 7.97 -6.27 15.89
CA HIS A 219 8.03 -4.87 15.49
C HIS A 219 9.47 -4.39 15.32
N LEU A 220 9.64 -3.36 14.50
CA LEU A 220 10.88 -2.66 14.26
C LEU A 220 10.68 -1.19 14.60
N GLU A 221 11.64 -0.60 15.30
CA GLU A 221 11.63 0.82 15.64
C GLU A 221 12.96 1.46 15.25
N ARG A 222 12.90 2.69 14.74
CA ARG A 222 14.06 3.55 14.54
C ARG A 222 13.91 4.78 15.40
N SER A 223 14.73 4.89 16.44
CA SER A 223 14.60 5.93 17.46
C SER A 223 15.35 7.23 17.13
N THR A 224 16.20 7.25 16.10
CA THR A 224 16.92 8.46 15.65
C THR A 224 16.14 9.17 14.54
N PRO A 225 16.03 10.51 14.58
CA PRO A 225 15.27 11.29 13.60
C PRO A 225 15.82 11.18 12.17
N ASP A 226 17.09 10.78 12.06
CA ASP A 226 17.77 10.61 10.78
C ASP A 226 17.49 9.25 10.13
N GLN A 227 16.93 8.27 10.87
CA GLN A 227 16.66 6.93 10.35
C GLN A 227 15.16 6.66 10.19
N TYR A 228 14.76 6.25 9.00
CA TYR A 228 13.37 5.91 8.71
C TYR A 228 13.22 4.75 7.74
N PHE A 229 12.07 4.09 7.81
CA PHE A 229 11.66 3.08 6.85
C PHE A 229 11.04 3.75 5.63
N CYS A 230 11.56 3.47 4.43
CA CYS A 230 11.11 4.11 3.19
C CYS A 230 10.56 3.15 2.14
N GLY A 231 10.66 1.84 2.35
CA GLY A 231 10.11 0.84 1.46
C GLY A 231 10.09 -0.55 2.09
N TRP A 232 9.17 -1.40 1.66
CA TRP A 232 9.09 -2.79 2.12
C TRP A 232 8.35 -3.66 1.10
N SER A 233 8.51 -4.98 1.22
CA SER A 233 7.72 -5.95 0.46
C SER A 233 7.63 -7.27 1.19
N PHE A 234 6.46 -7.92 1.16
CA PHE A 234 6.26 -9.25 1.71
C PHE A 234 6.79 -10.34 0.78
N HIS A 235 7.41 -11.36 1.36
CA HIS A 235 7.69 -12.58 0.62
C HIS A 235 6.38 -13.30 0.27
N PRO A 236 6.21 -13.82 -0.96
CA PRO A 236 4.92 -14.34 -1.44
C PRO A 236 4.35 -15.50 -0.60
N THR A 237 5.22 -16.34 -0.04
CA THR A 237 4.80 -17.57 0.67
C THR A 237 5.43 -17.79 2.05
N LEU A 238 6.29 -16.90 2.53
CA LEU A 238 7.05 -17.09 3.78
C LEU A 238 6.80 -15.91 4.71
N PRO A 239 6.95 -16.09 6.03
CA PRO A 239 6.82 -15.02 7.02
C PRO A 239 8.05 -14.10 7.03
N VAL A 240 8.38 -13.56 5.85
CA VAL A 240 9.58 -12.75 5.63
C VAL A 240 9.19 -11.43 4.98
N LEU A 241 9.77 -10.34 5.46
CA LEU A 241 9.64 -8.99 4.93
C LEU A 241 11.03 -8.52 4.48
N VAL A 242 11.13 -7.90 3.30
CA VAL A 242 12.28 -7.06 2.95
C VAL A 242 11.94 -5.62 3.32
N VAL A 243 12.85 -4.92 3.99
CA VAL A 243 12.65 -3.56 4.49
C VAL A 243 13.81 -2.70 4.05
N GLN A 244 13.51 -1.52 3.52
CA GLN A 244 14.46 -0.47 3.18
C GLN A 244 14.49 0.57 4.29
N THR A 245 15.69 0.82 4.77
CA THR A 245 15.98 1.88 5.72
C THR A 245 16.82 2.95 5.05
N CYS A 246 16.44 4.21 5.27
CA CYS A 246 17.21 5.38 4.90
C CYS A 246 17.77 6.03 6.17
N ASP A 247 19.00 6.53 6.08
CA ASP A 247 19.66 7.32 7.11
C ASP A 247 20.12 8.64 6.48
N ILE A 248 19.80 9.78 7.08
CA ILE A 248 20.10 11.10 6.51
C ILE A 248 21.63 11.25 6.43
N GLY A 249 22.17 11.24 5.20
CA GLY A 249 23.61 11.38 4.93
C GLY A 249 24.39 10.07 4.77
N ASN A 250 23.73 8.91 4.88
CA ASN A 250 24.35 7.59 4.76
C ASN A 250 23.74 6.75 3.62
N LEU A 251 24.43 5.67 3.26
CA LEU A 251 23.98 4.68 2.28
C LEU A 251 22.70 3.97 2.75
N LEU A 252 21.81 3.72 1.80
CA LEU A 252 20.57 2.96 2.03
C LEU A 252 20.91 1.52 2.43
N LYS A 253 20.11 0.94 3.31
CA LYS A 253 20.27 -0.46 3.73
C LYS A 253 19.00 -1.24 3.50
N LEU A 254 19.16 -2.48 3.07
CA LEU A 254 18.08 -3.45 2.92
C LEU A 254 18.23 -4.54 3.98
N ILE A 255 17.16 -4.78 4.71
CA ILE A 255 17.10 -5.78 5.79
C ILE A 255 16.09 -6.83 5.38
N LEU A 256 16.46 -8.10 5.52
CA LEU A 256 15.50 -9.20 5.51
C LEU A 256 15.12 -9.54 6.94
N TRP A 257 13.82 -9.57 7.22
CA TRP A 257 13.26 -9.85 8.53
C TRP A 257 12.32 -11.06 8.45
N ASN A 258 12.64 -12.12 9.19
CA ASN A 258 11.72 -13.21 9.47
C ASN A 258 10.95 -12.88 10.76
N PHE A 259 9.73 -12.38 10.59
CA PHE A 259 8.90 -11.89 11.69
C PHE A 259 8.21 -13.00 12.49
N ASP A 260 8.24 -14.26 12.04
CA ASP A 260 7.68 -15.38 12.83
C ASP A 260 8.64 -15.82 13.97
N CYS A 261 9.94 -15.55 13.84
CA CYS A 261 10.95 -15.90 14.85
C CYS A 261 11.87 -14.72 15.21
N ASP A 262 11.45 -13.51 14.84
CA ASP A 262 12.17 -12.26 15.02
C ASP A 262 13.67 -12.30 14.70
N ASN A 263 13.99 -12.86 13.53
CA ASN A 263 15.37 -13.02 13.06
C ASN A 263 15.66 -12.13 11.84
N PHE A 264 16.90 -11.62 11.73
CA PHE A 264 17.28 -10.62 10.75
C PHE A 264 18.52 -11.05 9.95
N GLU A 265 18.56 -10.66 8.68
CA GLU A 265 19.74 -10.70 7.82
C GLU A 265 19.94 -9.28 7.29
N THR A 266 20.91 -8.55 7.87
CA THR A 266 21.18 -7.13 7.62
C THR A 266 22.13 -6.86 6.47
N SER A 267 22.86 -7.89 6.05
CA SER A 267 23.74 -7.84 4.89
C SER A 267 23.33 -8.97 3.95
N LEU A 268 22.50 -8.63 2.98
CA LEU A 268 22.55 -9.33 1.70
C LEU A 268 23.88 -8.91 1.10
N GLU A 269 24.94 -9.71 1.33
CA GLU A 269 26.40 -9.46 1.24
C GLU A 269 26.96 -8.69 0.00
N ASP A 270 26.15 -8.09 -0.87
CA ASP A 270 26.55 -7.29 -2.03
C ASP A 270 25.66 -6.04 -2.26
N LEU A 271 25.12 -5.39 -1.22
CA LEU A 271 24.27 -4.19 -1.35
C LEU A 271 24.91 -2.88 -0.86
N ASP A 272 26.21 -2.90 -0.54
CA ASP A 272 26.95 -1.72 -0.08
C ASP A 272 27.12 -0.63 -1.15
N ASP A 273 26.77 -0.91 -2.43
CA ASP A 273 26.83 0.06 -3.53
C ASP A 273 25.46 0.70 -3.87
N LEU A 274 24.64 0.96 -2.86
CA LEU A 274 23.39 1.70 -3.03
C LEU A 274 23.65 3.20 -3.16
N GLN A 275 24.19 3.62 -4.31
CA GLN A 275 24.47 5.03 -4.62
C GLN A 275 23.21 5.88 -4.88
N SER A 276 22.02 5.27 -4.97
CA SER A 276 20.75 5.97 -5.22
C SER A 276 19.55 5.32 -4.51
N ALA A 277 18.55 6.15 -4.20
CA ALA A 277 17.27 5.73 -3.59
C ALA A 277 16.58 4.65 -4.44
N ALA A 278 16.34 3.47 -3.83
CA ALA A 278 15.41 2.52 -4.42
C ALA A 278 14.02 3.16 -4.42
N GLU A 279 13.46 3.29 -5.61
CA GLU A 279 12.10 3.75 -5.84
C GLU A 279 11.11 2.65 -5.45
N GLN A 280 11.44 1.39 -5.79
CA GLN A 280 10.60 0.22 -5.57
C GLN A 280 11.42 -1.02 -5.23
N ILE A 281 10.86 -1.85 -4.34
CA ILE A 281 11.42 -3.14 -3.93
C ILE A 281 10.30 -4.16 -3.94
N ASN A 282 10.49 -5.28 -4.62
CA ASN A 282 9.52 -6.36 -4.68
C ASN A 282 10.21 -7.72 -4.58
N PHE A 283 9.53 -8.71 -3.98
CA PHE A 283 9.90 -10.10 -4.20
C PHE A 283 9.48 -10.56 -5.59
N SER A 284 10.29 -11.41 -6.21
CA SER A 284 9.83 -12.20 -7.37
C SER A 284 8.70 -13.15 -6.96
N ASP A 285 7.78 -13.48 -7.87
CA ASP A 285 6.64 -14.39 -7.63
C ASP A 285 7.05 -15.74 -7.00
N CYS A 286 8.24 -16.25 -7.33
CA CYS A 286 8.76 -17.50 -6.77
C CYS A 286 9.45 -17.35 -5.39
N GLY A 287 9.57 -16.13 -4.88
CA GLY A 287 10.20 -15.80 -3.60
C GLY A 287 11.72 -16.01 -3.56
N LYS A 288 12.36 -16.37 -4.67
CA LYS A 288 13.81 -16.68 -4.71
C LYS A 288 14.69 -15.46 -4.93
N HIS A 289 14.11 -14.32 -5.31
CA HIS A 289 14.85 -13.11 -5.64
C HIS A 289 14.13 -11.87 -5.10
N VAL A 290 14.91 -10.83 -4.81
CA VAL A 290 14.44 -9.45 -4.61
C VAL A 290 14.75 -8.66 -5.88
N ILE A 291 13.77 -7.90 -6.34
CA ILE A 291 13.86 -6.99 -7.48
C ILE A 291 13.88 -5.58 -6.92
N ILE A 292 14.88 -4.79 -7.30
CA ILE A 292 15.10 -3.43 -6.80
C ILE A 292 15.19 -2.48 -7.99
N LYS A 293 14.35 -1.45 -8.01
CA LYS A 293 14.41 -0.38 -9.00
C LYS A 293 14.91 0.88 -8.34
N TYR A 294 16.01 1.40 -8.85
CA TYR A 294 16.56 2.66 -8.40
C TYR A 294 15.99 3.83 -9.19
N THR A 295 15.91 4.95 -8.49
CA THR A 295 15.51 6.24 -9.07
C THR A 295 16.43 6.55 -10.26
N GLY A 296 15.84 6.84 -11.43
CA GLY A 296 16.57 7.20 -12.64
C GLY A 296 17.20 6.04 -13.42
N VAL A 297 17.18 4.80 -12.89
CA VAL A 297 17.75 3.63 -13.56
C VAL A 297 16.65 2.87 -14.31
N THR A 298 16.79 2.67 -15.62
CA THR A 298 15.76 2.00 -16.46
C THR A 298 15.65 0.51 -16.17
N ARG A 299 16.77 -0.16 -15.87
CA ARG A 299 16.83 -1.60 -15.59
C ARG A 299 16.88 -1.89 -14.08
N PRO A 300 15.87 -2.59 -13.52
CA PRO A 300 15.91 -3.07 -12.15
C PRO A 300 17.08 -4.06 -11.91
N GLN A 301 17.63 -4.04 -10.71
CA GLN A 301 18.57 -5.06 -10.24
C GLN A 301 17.81 -6.26 -9.65
N ILE A 302 18.35 -7.45 -9.86
CA ILE A 302 17.83 -8.70 -9.28
C ILE A 302 18.90 -9.26 -8.34
N LYS A 303 18.54 -9.50 -7.09
CA LYS A 303 19.41 -10.15 -6.11
C LYS A 303 18.85 -11.51 -5.72
N SER A 304 19.69 -12.53 -5.80
CA SER A 304 19.31 -13.90 -5.46
C SER A 304 19.30 -14.12 -3.95
N LEU A 305 18.23 -14.72 -3.44
CA LEU A 305 18.09 -15.13 -2.06
C LEU A 305 18.37 -16.63 -1.85
N THR A 306 18.88 -17.33 -2.86
CA THR A 306 19.09 -18.78 -2.77
C THR A 306 20.15 -19.17 -1.74
N LYS A 307 21.10 -18.26 -1.46
CA LYS A 307 22.16 -18.48 -0.46
C LYS A 307 21.73 -18.07 0.96
N SER A 308 20.77 -17.16 1.11
CA SER A 308 20.31 -16.61 2.40
C SER A 308 20.00 -17.72 3.41
N LYS A 309 20.61 -17.61 4.59
CA LYS A 309 20.39 -18.53 5.72
C LYS A 309 19.00 -18.32 6.29
N LEU A 310 18.54 -17.06 6.35
CA LEU A 310 17.21 -16.69 6.85
C LEU A 310 16.10 -17.32 6.00
N ILE A 311 16.19 -17.23 4.66
CA ILE A 311 15.20 -17.85 3.77
C ILE A 311 15.21 -19.38 3.89
N LYS A 312 16.38 -20.00 4.04
CA LYS A 312 16.48 -21.46 4.26
C LYS A 312 15.86 -21.87 5.59
N ALA A 313 16.07 -21.10 6.66
CA ALA A 313 15.47 -21.34 7.97
C ALA A 313 13.94 -21.16 7.93
N ALA A 314 13.45 -20.08 7.34
CA ALA A 314 12.02 -19.83 7.17
C ALA A 314 11.31 -20.95 6.39
N LYS A 315 11.94 -21.50 5.34
CA LYS A 315 11.42 -22.66 4.59
C LYS A 315 11.34 -23.92 5.43
N LYS A 316 12.32 -24.17 6.31
CA LYS A 316 12.29 -25.32 7.23
C LYS A 316 11.16 -25.19 8.24
N GLY A 317 10.97 -24.00 8.82
CA GLY A 317 9.89 -23.72 9.77
C GLY A 317 8.49 -23.69 9.14
N SER A 318 8.35 -23.29 7.88
CA SER A 318 7.06 -23.22 7.18
C SER A 318 6.53 -24.58 6.68
N ARG A 319 7.40 -25.60 6.56
CA ARG A 319 7.00 -26.96 6.12
C ARG A 319 6.00 -27.64 7.05
N THR A 320 5.82 -27.17 8.28
CA THR A 320 4.81 -27.64 9.23
C THR A 320 3.46 -26.90 9.14
N ARG A 321 3.31 -25.87 8.30
CA ARG A 321 2.06 -25.06 8.22
C ARG A 321 1.56 -24.73 6.80
N ALA A 322 2.20 -25.17 5.73
CA ALA A 322 1.82 -24.74 4.37
C ALA A 322 0.72 -25.58 3.72
N ARG A 323 -0.47 -24.99 3.59
CA ARG A 323 -1.45 -25.32 2.54
C ARG A 323 -0.80 -25.01 1.18
N ARG A 324 -0.78 -25.98 0.27
CA ARG A 324 -0.17 -25.86 -1.08
C ARG A 324 -0.73 -24.62 -1.80
N PRO A 325 0.12 -23.79 -2.44
CA PRO A 325 -0.40 -22.83 -3.41
C PRO A 325 -1.08 -23.62 -4.53
N SER A 326 -2.28 -23.17 -4.92
CA SER A 326 -3.04 -23.71 -6.03
C SER A 326 -2.18 -23.73 -7.29
N GLN A 327 -2.25 -24.87 -7.99
CA GLN A 327 -1.56 -25.25 -9.21
C GLN A 327 -1.11 -24.09 -10.10
N GLN A 328 0.17 -24.16 -10.52
CA GLN A 328 0.65 -23.46 -11.71
C GLN A 328 -0.27 -23.83 -12.89
N VAL A 329 -1.18 -22.92 -13.22
CA VAL A 329 -1.90 -22.99 -14.50
C VAL A 329 -0.85 -22.77 -15.59
N ALA A 330 -0.87 -23.65 -16.59
CA ALA A 330 0.06 -23.60 -17.72
C ALA A 330 0.10 -22.19 -18.33
N ALA A 331 1.31 -21.67 -18.56
CA ALA A 331 1.55 -20.32 -19.08
C ALA A 331 0.94 -20.15 -20.49
N ILE A 332 -0.32 -19.76 -20.57
CA ILE A 332 -0.89 -19.22 -21.81
C ILE A 332 -0.32 -17.82 -21.96
N SER A 333 0.47 -17.60 -23.01
CA SER A 333 0.99 -16.28 -23.40
C SER A 333 -0.18 -15.34 -23.67
N ARG A 334 -0.45 -14.40 -22.75
CA ARG A 334 -1.44 -13.33 -22.93
C ARG A 334 -0.72 -12.09 -23.47
N ARG A 335 -1.43 -11.22 -24.18
CA ARG A 335 -0.85 -9.98 -24.73
C ARG A 335 -1.72 -8.77 -24.40
N ILE A 336 -1.09 -7.63 -24.15
CA ILE A 336 -1.72 -6.30 -24.15
C ILE A 336 -1.04 -5.50 -25.25
N GLY A 337 -1.76 -5.27 -26.35
CA GLY A 337 -1.17 -4.70 -27.57
C GLY A 337 -0.02 -5.58 -28.07
N SER A 338 1.17 -5.00 -28.24
CA SER A 338 2.35 -5.76 -28.71
C SER A 338 3.14 -6.44 -27.59
N ILE A 339 2.84 -6.18 -26.32
CA ILE A 339 3.63 -6.65 -25.18
C ILE A 339 3.02 -7.93 -24.59
N PRO A 340 3.79 -9.04 -24.48
CA PRO A 340 3.33 -10.26 -23.80
C PRO A 340 3.26 -10.05 -22.30
N VAL A 341 2.26 -10.59 -21.61
CA VAL A 341 2.04 -10.39 -20.18
C VAL A 341 1.71 -11.74 -19.52
N THR A 342 2.25 -12.04 -18.34
CA THR A 342 2.17 -13.37 -17.71
C THR A 342 0.83 -13.64 -16.98
N GLN A 343 0.43 -14.91 -16.80
CA GLN A 343 -0.89 -15.27 -16.26
C GLN A 343 -1.20 -14.79 -14.82
N ASN A 344 -0.20 -14.47 -14.00
CA ASN A 344 -0.40 -14.03 -12.61
C ASN A 344 -1.01 -12.61 -12.47
N LEU A 345 -1.45 -12.00 -13.58
CA LEU A 345 -2.13 -10.71 -13.67
C LEU A 345 -3.60 -10.76 -13.20
N THR A 346 -3.85 -11.26 -12.00
CA THR A 346 -5.17 -11.05 -11.40
C THR A 346 -5.35 -9.62 -10.90
N ARG A 347 -4.25 -8.92 -10.55
CA ARG A 347 -4.28 -7.57 -9.99
C ARG A 347 -2.83 -7.06 -9.87
N GLN A 348 -2.41 -6.00 -10.56
CA GLN A 348 -1.11 -5.33 -10.33
C GLN A 348 -1.34 -3.87 -9.98
N ASN A 349 -0.77 -3.42 -8.86
CA ASN A 349 -0.80 -2.01 -8.49
C ASN A 349 0.14 -1.29 -9.46
N SER A 350 -0.22 -0.08 -9.87
CA SER A 350 0.78 0.85 -10.41
C SER A 350 1.97 0.90 -9.45
N GLY A 351 3.18 0.62 -9.94
CA GLY A 351 4.38 0.60 -9.09
C GLY A 351 5.03 -0.77 -8.86
N ASN A 352 4.36 -1.90 -9.07
CA ASN A 352 5.02 -3.20 -8.91
C ASN A 352 5.80 -3.59 -10.16
N ILE A 353 7.04 -4.07 -9.98
CA ILE A 353 7.89 -4.53 -11.08
C ILE A 353 7.93 -6.04 -11.09
N GLN A 354 7.58 -6.63 -12.22
CA GLN A 354 7.66 -8.07 -12.44
C GLN A 354 8.82 -8.39 -13.38
N ALA A 355 9.64 -9.37 -12.99
CA ALA A 355 10.62 -9.96 -13.89
C ALA A 355 9.98 -11.10 -14.68
N ILE A 356 10.05 -11.04 -16.00
CA ILE A 356 9.54 -12.05 -16.93
C ILE A 356 10.66 -12.56 -17.82
N ARG A 357 10.56 -13.81 -18.26
CA ARG A 357 11.45 -14.37 -19.27
C ARG A 357 10.72 -14.36 -20.62
N LYS A 358 11.29 -13.68 -21.60
CA LYS A 358 10.78 -13.62 -22.99
C LYS A 358 10.97 -14.97 -23.69
N GLU A 359 10.25 -15.18 -24.79
CA GLU A 359 10.35 -16.39 -25.62
C GLU A 359 11.78 -16.64 -26.13
N ASN A 360 12.55 -15.58 -26.38
CA ASN A 360 13.96 -15.63 -26.77
C ASN A 360 14.93 -15.93 -25.60
N GLY A 361 14.43 -16.14 -24.38
CA GLY A 361 15.23 -16.40 -23.18
C GLY A 361 15.65 -15.15 -22.40
N ASP A 362 15.49 -13.96 -22.97
CA ASP A 362 15.88 -12.71 -22.32
C ASP A 362 15.02 -12.39 -21.10
N MET A 363 15.63 -11.80 -20.07
CA MET A 363 14.91 -11.25 -18.93
C MET A 363 14.41 -9.85 -19.26
N ALA A 364 13.10 -9.64 -19.13
CA ALA A 364 12.48 -8.34 -19.25
C ALA A 364 11.73 -7.99 -17.97
N PHE A 365 11.57 -6.70 -17.71
CA PHE A 365 10.87 -6.20 -16.53
C PHE A 365 9.62 -5.46 -16.98
N GLN A 366 8.50 -5.71 -16.31
CA GLN A 366 7.21 -5.13 -16.66
C GLN A 366 6.58 -4.43 -15.48
N GLN A 367 5.93 -3.30 -15.76
CA GLN A 367 5.26 -2.47 -14.78
C GLN A 367 4.12 -1.68 -15.41
N PHE A 368 2.98 -1.59 -14.72
CA PHE A 368 1.97 -0.58 -15.04
C PHE A 368 2.34 0.74 -14.37
N VAL A 369 2.38 1.81 -15.15
CA VAL A 369 2.72 3.16 -14.70
C VAL A 369 1.55 4.09 -14.98
N LEU A 370 1.14 4.83 -13.95
CA LEU A 370 0.23 5.96 -14.08
C LEU A 370 1.05 7.20 -14.45
N SER A 371 1.04 7.58 -15.71
CA SER A 371 1.74 8.78 -16.18
C SER A 371 0.89 10.01 -15.88
N ARG A 372 1.44 10.94 -15.10
CA ARG A 372 0.80 12.22 -14.74
C ARG A 372 1.29 13.40 -15.59
N HIS A 373 2.45 13.27 -16.24
CA HIS A 373 3.03 14.31 -17.09
C HIS A 373 2.74 14.03 -18.57
N GLY A 374 2.29 15.05 -19.31
CA GLY A 374 1.93 14.94 -20.73
C GLY A 374 0.50 14.44 -20.93
N THR A 375 0.31 13.41 -21.77
CA THR A 375 -1.01 12.75 -21.90
C THR A 375 -1.21 11.80 -20.72
N SER A 376 -1.97 12.27 -19.73
CA SER A 376 -2.23 11.48 -18.53
C SER A 376 -2.92 10.16 -18.85
N GLY A 377 -2.47 9.08 -18.24
CA GLY A 377 -2.95 7.76 -18.60
C GLY A 377 -2.19 6.61 -17.96
N ILE A 378 -2.64 5.41 -18.29
CA ILE A 378 -2.06 4.14 -17.84
C ILE A 378 -1.27 3.54 -18.98
N ASN A 379 -0.01 3.27 -18.68
CA ASN A 379 0.95 2.69 -19.60
C ASN A 379 1.48 1.36 -19.05
N LEU A 380 1.69 0.39 -19.91
CA LEU A 380 2.50 -0.78 -19.60
C LEU A 380 3.92 -0.51 -20.11
N VAL A 381 4.88 -0.43 -19.18
CA VAL A 381 6.29 -0.22 -19.47
C VAL A 381 7.00 -1.56 -19.37
N GLN A 382 7.77 -1.91 -20.40
CA GLN A 382 8.63 -3.08 -20.43
C GLN A 382 10.08 -2.64 -20.66
N SER A 383 11.00 -2.98 -19.77
CA SER A 383 12.43 -2.79 -19.99
C SER A 383 13.15 -4.11 -20.27
N CYS A 384 13.96 -4.14 -21.33
CA CYS A 384 14.71 -5.31 -21.77
C CYS A 384 16.00 -4.84 -22.45
N ASN A 385 17.15 -5.34 -22.02
CA ASN A 385 18.46 -5.02 -22.64
C ASN A 385 18.70 -3.50 -22.84
N GLY A 386 18.34 -2.67 -21.86
CA GLY A 386 18.50 -1.20 -21.93
C GLY A 386 17.49 -0.46 -22.81
N VAL A 387 16.61 -1.19 -23.51
CA VAL A 387 15.49 -0.64 -24.28
C VAL A 387 14.24 -0.66 -23.42
N GLU A 388 13.56 0.48 -23.36
CA GLU A 388 12.26 0.63 -22.73
C GLU A 388 11.17 0.70 -23.82
N GLU A 389 10.18 -0.18 -23.72
CA GLU A 389 8.99 -0.21 -24.57
C GLU A 389 7.77 0.20 -23.75
N THR A 390 7.06 1.23 -24.19
CA THR A 390 5.89 1.78 -23.50
C THR A 390 4.67 1.56 -24.37
N GLN A 391 3.70 0.80 -23.83
CA GLN A 391 2.41 0.51 -24.45
C GLN A 391 1.31 1.35 -23.79
N PRO A 392 0.77 2.39 -24.46
CA PRO A 392 -0.31 3.19 -23.89
C PRO A 392 -1.63 2.41 -23.89
N ILE A 393 -2.21 2.20 -22.71
CA ILE A 393 -3.43 1.41 -22.53
C ILE A 393 -4.64 2.33 -22.50
N LEU A 394 -4.68 3.30 -21.58
CA LEU A 394 -5.84 4.13 -21.36
C LEU A 394 -5.42 5.58 -21.10
N SER A 395 -6.05 6.54 -21.77
CA SER A 395 -5.93 7.95 -21.43
C SER A 395 -6.93 8.30 -20.34
N LEU A 396 -6.52 9.12 -19.38
CA LEU A 396 -7.35 9.54 -18.26
C LEU A 396 -7.50 11.06 -18.28
N PRO A 397 -8.70 11.59 -17.97
CA PRO A 397 -8.86 13.01 -17.67
C PRO A 397 -7.89 13.46 -16.58
N ASN A 398 -7.36 14.68 -16.68
CA ASN A 398 -6.40 15.21 -15.70
C ASN A 398 -6.98 15.23 -14.27
N THR A 399 -8.29 15.42 -14.13
CA THR A 399 -9.00 15.37 -12.84
C THR A 399 -8.84 14.01 -12.16
N ILE A 400 -8.93 12.93 -12.93
CA ILE A 400 -8.77 11.54 -12.45
C ILE A 400 -7.28 11.21 -12.29
N ALA A 401 -6.43 11.60 -13.24
CA ALA A 401 -5.01 11.26 -13.19
C ALA A 401 -4.25 11.92 -12.01
N ASN A 402 -4.74 13.05 -11.53
CA ASN A 402 -4.16 13.80 -10.43
C ASN A 402 -4.70 13.37 -9.05
N SER A 403 -5.68 12.48 -8.97
CA SER A 403 -6.15 11.93 -7.70
C SER A 403 -5.33 10.70 -7.26
N ASN A 404 -5.47 10.30 -5.99
CA ASN A 404 -4.80 9.13 -5.44
C ASN A 404 -5.49 7.84 -5.88
N ILE A 405 -5.16 7.40 -7.09
CA ILE A 405 -5.71 6.21 -7.73
C ILE A 405 -4.69 5.08 -7.68
N LYS A 406 -5.14 3.92 -7.21
CA LYS A 406 -4.48 2.64 -7.46
C LYS A 406 -5.12 2.02 -8.70
N VAL A 407 -4.29 1.68 -9.68
CA VAL A 407 -4.77 1.06 -10.92
C VAL A 407 -4.57 -0.43 -10.83
N ASP A 408 -5.59 -1.20 -11.19
CA ASP A 408 -5.48 -2.63 -11.45
C ASP A 408 -5.87 -2.94 -12.89
N VAL A 409 -5.00 -3.63 -13.62
CA VAL A 409 -5.24 -4.01 -15.01
C VAL A 409 -5.38 -5.52 -15.12
N ARG A 410 -6.50 -5.97 -15.69
CA ARG A 410 -6.76 -7.36 -16.02
C ARG A 410 -6.55 -7.58 -17.51
N ALA A 411 -5.53 -8.38 -17.82
CA ALA A 411 -5.25 -8.78 -19.19
C ALA A 411 -6.34 -9.74 -19.72
N PRO A 412 -6.72 -9.61 -21.01
CA PRO A 412 -7.69 -10.47 -21.65
C PRO A 412 -7.15 -11.90 -21.81
N ARG A 413 -8.05 -12.89 -21.72
CA ARG A 413 -7.73 -14.32 -21.87
C ARG A 413 -7.83 -14.81 -23.31
N SER A 414 -8.61 -14.12 -24.14
CA SER A 414 -8.78 -14.40 -25.57
C SER A 414 -8.70 -13.11 -26.38
N LYS A 415 -8.76 -13.19 -27.72
CA LYS A 415 -8.75 -12.01 -28.61
C LYS A 415 -10.06 -11.23 -28.57
N GLU A 416 -11.13 -11.88 -28.12
CA GLU A 416 -12.49 -11.35 -28.03
C GLU A 416 -12.73 -10.66 -26.67
N GLU A 417 -11.96 -11.01 -25.64
CA GLU A 417 -12.04 -10.36 -24.34
C GLU A 417 -11.47 -8.92 -24.38
N LYS A 418 -12.11 -8.00 -23.66
CA LYS A 418 -11.63 -6.62 -23.48
C LYS A 418 -10.57 -6.56 -22.37
N ILE A 419 -9.64 -5.61 -22.48
CA ILE A 419 -8.78 -5.23 -21.36
C ILE A 419 -9.66 -4.54 -20.33
N MET A 420 -9.66 -5.02 -19.09
CA MET A 420 -10.39 -4.38 -18.01
C MET A 420 -9.41 -3.62 -17.13
N VAL A 421 -9.58 -2.30 -17.09
CA VAL A 421 -8.84 -1.40 -16.22
C VAL A 421 -9.77 -0.99 -15.09
N ILE A 422 -9.36 -1.26 -13.86
CA ILE A 422 -10.08 -0.93 -12.65
C ILE A 422 -9.29 0.19 -11.96
N LEU A 423 -9.86 1.38 -11.93
CA LEU A 423 -9.33 2.50 -11.17
C LEU A 423 -9.91 2.41 -9.77
N HIS A 424 -9.10 1.90 -8.85
CA HIS A 424 -9.38 2.02 -7.44
C HIS A 424 -9.08 3.46 -7.05
N GLN A 425 -10.06 4.18 -6.54
CA GLN A 425 -9.67 5.20 -5.58
C GLN A 425 -9.00 4.46 -4.44
N ALA A 426 -7.72 4.73 -4.21
CA ALA A 426 -7.13 4.30 -2.96
C ALA A 426 -7.96 4.96 -1.85
N ALA A 427 -8.03 4.33 -0.68
CA ALA A 427 -8.43 5.02 0.54
C ALA A 427 -7.83 6.43 0.49
N GLN A 428 -8.68 7.47 0.42
CA GLN A 428 -8.15 8.81 0.33
C GLN A 428 -7.29 9.00 1.58
N PRO A 429 -5.98 9.34 1.44
CA PRO A 429 -5.19 9.60 2.63
C PRO A 429 -5.78 10.80 3.39
N PHE A 430 -6.59 11.61 2.73
CA PHE A 430 -7.12 12.86 3.24
C PHE A 430 -8.58 12.98 2.84
N TYR A 431 -9.47 12.97 3.83
CA TYR A 431 -10.88 13.25 3.70
C TYR A 431 -11.12 14.73 3.97
N ASN A 432 -11.75 15.40 3.01
CA ASN A 432 -12.39 16.70 3.15
C ASN A 432 -13.89 16.47 3.04
N PHE A 433 -14.59 16.34 4.17
CA PHE A 433 -16.01 15.99 4.15
C PHE A 433 -16.89 17.00 3.39
N GLU A 434 -16.39 18.21 3.10
CA GLU A 434 -17.05 19.29 2.32
C GLU A 434 -17.39 18.95 0.87
N ALA A 435 -16.71 17.99 0.26
CA ALA A 435 -16.85 17.76 -1.16
C ALA A 435 -17.95 16.74 -1.46
N ASP A 436 -18.91 17.16 -2.28
CA ASP A 436 -19.78 16.28 -3.07
C ASP A 436 -18.94 15.65 -4.19
N ASP A 437 -17.82 15.02 -3.80
CA ASP A 437 -16.89 14.34 -4.69
C ASP A 437 -17.58 13.05 -5.12
N GLY A 438 -18.52 13.19 -6.05
CA GLY A 438 -19.40 12.15 -6.59
C GLY A 438 -18.66 11.07 -7.37
N ILE A 439 -17.67 10.43 -6.76
CA ILE A 439 -17.02 9.23 -7.26
C ILE A 439 -16.69 8.33 -6.05
N ASP A 440 -17.68 7.96 -5.25
CA ASP A 440 -17.60 6.82 -4.31
C ASP A 440 -17.56 5.47 -5.05
N SER A 441 -17.77 5.47 -6.37
CA SER A 441 -17.81 4.28 -7.21
C SER A 441 -16.51 4.07 -7.98
N PRO A 442 -16.03 2.84 -8.09
CA PRO A 442 -14.80 2.55 -8.80
C PRO A 442 -15.02 2.72 -10.29
N ILE A 443 -14.08 3.38 -10.95
CA ILE A 443 -14.17 3.60 -12.38
C ILE A 443 -13.62 2.35 -13.07
N ILE A 444 -14.49 1.66 -13.78
CA ILE A 444 -14.14 0.45 -14.54
C ILE A 444 -14.21 0.79 -16.02
N VAL A 445 -13.09 0.59 -16.70
CA VAL A 445 -12.98 0.81 -18.13
C VAL A 445 -12.69 -0.52 -18.82
N LYS A 446 -13.62 -0.97 -19.66
CA LYS A 446 -13.42 -2.11 -20.56
C LYS A 446 -12.99 -1.59 -21.92
N LYS A 447 -11.73 -1.79 -22.29
CA LYS A 447 -11.14 -1.31 -23.54
C LYS A 447 -10.92 -2.46 -24.53
N ASP A 448 -11.39 -2.29 -25.75
CA ASP A 448 -11.13 -3.23 -26.84
C ASP A 448 -9.63 -3.27 -27.17
N GLN A 449 -9.09 -4.47 -27.37
CA GLN A 449 -7.69 -4.69 -27.74
C GLN A 449 -7.31 -4.00 -29.05
N ARG A 450 -8.27 -3.84 -29.98
CA ARG A 450 -8.08 -3.19 -31.28
C ARG A 450 -7.94 -1.66 -31.17
N ALA A 451 -8.37 -1.08 -30.04
CA ALA A 451 -8.32 0.36 -29.78
C ALA A 451 -7.07 0.81 -28.99
N ILE A 452 -6.10 -0.10 -28.79
CA ILE A 452 -4.83 0.23 -28.12
C ILE A 452 -3.91 0.92 -29.13
N ARG A 453 -3.23 1.98 -28.68
CA ARG A 453 -2.27 2.72 -29.51
C ARG A 453 -1.00 1.87 -29.78
N PRO A 454 -0.22 2.17 -30.82
CA PRO A 454 1.06 1.49 -31.04
C PRO A 454 2.05 1.69 -29.88
N THR A 455 2.93 0.70 -29.69
CA THR A 455 4.02 0.75 -28.70
C THR A 455 5.08 1.75 -29.10
N GLN A 456 5.56 2.51 -28.11
CA GLN A 456 6.64 3.48 -28.26
C GLN A 456 7.93 2.89 -27.70
N LYS A 457 9.07 3.07 -28.38
CA LYS A 457 10.37 2.58 -27.90
C LYS A 457 11.28 3.75 -27.54
N ARG A 458 11.97 3.65 -26.41
CA ARG A 458 12.98 4.61 -25.97
C ARG A 458 14.24 3.85 -25.57
N LYS A 459 15.39 4.29 -26.06
CA LYS A 459 16.69 3.80 -25.58
C LYS A 459 17.03 4.53 -24.26
N GLY A 460 17.19 3.78 -23.18
CA GLY A 460 17.59 4.34 -21.89
C GLY A 460 19.10 4.62 -21.84
N PRO A 461 19.59 5.43 -20.88
CA PRO A 461 21.01 5.47 -20.57
C PRO A 461 21.44 4.08 -20.08
N GLU A 462 22.46 3.48 -20.71
CA GLU A 462 22.92 2.12 -20.40
C GLU A 462 23.70 2.03 -19.09
N THR A 463 24.22 3.15 -18.59
CA THR A 463 24.91 3.29 -17.30
C THR A 463 24.91 4.77 -16.91
N PHE A 464 24.85 5.06 -15.61
CA PHE A 464 25.17 6.39 -15.10
C PHE A 464 26.69 6.42 -14.87
N GLU A 465 27.48 6.77 -15.88
CA GLU A 465 28.87 7.17 -15.67
C GLU A 465 28.87 8.64 -15.23
N MET A 466 29.23 8.88 -13.97
CA MET A 466 29.57 10.22 -13.51
C MET A 466 30.94 10.63 -14.10
N PRO A 467 31.12 11.89 -14.55
CA PRO A 467 32.41 12.38 -14.97
C PRO A 467 33.37 12.47 -13.78
N GLY A 468 34.47 11.72 -13.84
CA GLY A 468 35.76 12.08 -13.23
C GLY A 468 35.86 12.14 -11.71
N VAL A 469 35.90 10.99 -11.03
CA VAL A 469 36.72 10.87 -9.81
C VAL A 469 38.12 10.41 -10.25
N SER A 470 38.95 11.40 -10.61
CA SER A 470 40.38 11.19 -10.85
C SER A 470 41.06 10.75 -9.56
N SER A 471 41.31 9.46 -9.41
CA SER A 471 42.25 8.92 -8.42
C SER A 471 43.68 9.33 -8.76
N LYS A 472 44.05 10.58 -8.47
CA LYS A 472 45.46 10.98 -8.39
C LYS A 472 45.95 10.72 -6.97
N ASN A 473 46.48 9.53 -6.77
CA ASN A 473 47.42 9.24 -5.70
C ASN A 473 48.64 10.17 -5.84
N ARG A 474 48.65 11.27 -5.08
CA ARG A 474 49.87 12.04 -4.84
C ARG A 474 50.53 11.46 -3.59
N ARG A 475 51.49 10.55 -3.80
CA ARG A 475 52.52 10.26 -2.79
C ARG A 475 53.23 11.57 -2.47
N ILE A 476 53.12 12.01 -1.24
CA ILE A 476 54.04 12.98 -0.64
C ILE A 476 55.07 12.12 0.10
N THR A 477 56.25 11.98 -0.49
CA THR A 477 57.47 11.59 0.23
C THR A 477 57.96 12.82 0.98
N GLN A 478 58.16 12.69 2.29
CA GLN A 478 59.10 13.51 3.05
C GLN A 478 60.50 12.91 2.90
#